data_AF-E9SE84-F1
#
_entry.id   AF-E9SE84-F1
#
_cell.length_a   1.000
_cell.length_b   1.000
_cell.length_c   1.000
_cell.angle_alpha   90.00
_cell.angle_beta   90.00
_cell.angle_gamma   90.00
#
_symmetry.space_group_name_H-M   'P 1'
#
loop_
_entity.id
_entity.type
_entity.pdbx_description
1 polymer ?
#
loop_
_entity_poly.entity_id
_entity_poly.type
_entity_poly.pdbx_seq_one_letter_code
_entity_poly.pdbx_strand_id
1 'polypeptide(L)'
;MTELEKMDLAECYINRYFEFAEGVEVSKENKEYLKIYIRDVSEAEKEFDFKGKRNKTMIYVLIGATIFLAILAAAFHDGLLWIVPLIGFAAVTAFGYKLANNYYSQKLTEVKNHQIEVNEGITEQIELLEGRIKQLEKQRDDYLAALRKKIDFMELDMDYMTNIGQIKEFLVNGEAETCEEAVEIFEQSLLMQQMTGLMSASVHDVTMDIEKNKERFGDPTENIGKKPQKKNGLFGKKSK
;
A
#
# COMPACT_ATOMS: atom_id res chain seq x y z
N MET A 1 5.26 40.66 -28.20
CA MET A 1 5.22 39.92 -26.92
C MET A 1 6.25 40.58 -26.04
N THR A 2 5.85 41.08 -24.89
CA THR A 2 6.79 41.59 -23.87
C THR A 2 7.55 40.42 -23.24
N GLU A 3 8.68 40.70 -22.58
CA GLU A 3 9.44 39.66 -21.87
C GLU A 3 8.61 39.04 -20.74
N LEU A 4 7.81 39.84 -20.03
CA LEU A 4 6.89 39.33 -19.03
C LEU A 4 5.80 38.41 -19.63
N GLU A 5 5.23 38.76 -20.79
CA GLU A 5 4.25 37.89 -21.49
C GLU A 5 4.88 36.56 -21.96
N LYS A 6 6.17 36.56 -22.35
CA LYS A 6 6.90 35.33 -22.69
C LYS A 6 7.05 34.44 -21.46
N MET A 7 7.41 35.03 -20.32
CA MET A 7 7.57 34.32 -19.05
C MET A 7 6.24 33.75 -18.54
N ASP A 8 5.15 34.53 -18.61
CA ASP A 8 3.79 34.07 -18.27
C ASP A 8 3.35 32.86 -19.11
N LEU A 9 3.68 32.89 -20.40
CA LEU A 9 3.39 31.79 -21.31
C LEU A 9 4.22 30.54 -20.98
N ALA A 10 5.50 30.72 -20.65
CA ALA A 10 6.39 29.64 -20.23
C ALA A 10 5.91 29.00 -18.91
N GLU A 11 5.54 29.80 -17.91
CA GLU A 11 4.96 29.34 -16.65
C GLU A 11 3.68 28.52 -16.90
N CYS A 12 2.76 29.02 -17.73
CA CYS A 12 1.53 28.31 -18.08
C CYS A 12 1.81 26.94 -18.72
N TYR A 13 2.77 26.88 -19.64
CA TYR A 13 3.18 25.64 -20.27
C TYR A 13 3.87 24.67 -19.30
N ILE A 14 4.74 25.15 -18.41
CA ILE A 14 5.41 24.34 -17.41
C ILE A 14 4.41 23.77 -16.39
N ASN A 15 3.46 24.59 -15.93
CA ASN A 15 2.38 24.12 -15.05
C ASN A 15 1.54 23.03 -15.73
N ARG A 16 1.25 23.17 -17.02
CA ARG A 16 0.56 22.12 -17.79
C ARG A 16 1.38 20.83 -17.92
N TYR A 17 2.70 20.92 -17.99
CA TYR A 17 3.57 19.74 -17.92
C TYR A 17 3.45 19.03 -16.57
N PHE A 18 3.44 19.78 -15.46
CA PHE A 18 3.26 19.22 -14.12
C PHE A 18 1.90 18.55 -13.94
N GLU A 19 0.82 19.09 -14.50
CA GLU A 19 -0.49 18.42 -14.52
C GLU A 19 -0.43 17.03 -15.20
N PHE A 20 0.32 16.91 -16.30
CA PHE A 20 0.52 15.61 -16.95
C PHE A 20 1.39 14.67 -16.10
N ALA A 21 2.44 15.19 -15.48
CA ALA A 21 3.34 14.41 -14.62
C ALA A 21 2.59 13.86 -13.38
N GLU A 22 1.80 14.70 -12.70
CA GLU A 22 0.96 14.31 -11.58
C GLU A 22 -0.09 13.28 -12.01
N GLY A 23 -0.73 13.48 -13.18
CA GLY A 23 -1.68 12.51 -13.73
C GLY A 23 -1.07 11.12 -13.95
N VAL A 24 0.21 11.04 -14.35
CA VAL A 24 0.95 9.77 -14.44
C VAL A 24 1.17 9.16 -13.06
N GLU A 25 1.60 9.95 -12.08
CA GLU A 25 1.88 9.48 -10.71
C GLU A 25 0.62 8.94 -10.04
N VAL A 26 -0.47 9.70 -10.03
CA VAL A 26 -1.78 9.29 -9.48
C VAL A 26 -2.27 8.01 -10.16
N SER A 27 -2.06 7.87 -11.47
CA SER A 27 -2.45 6.65 -12.19
C SER A 27 -1.62 5.43 -11.77
N LYS A 28 -0.31 5.61 -11.49
CA LYS A 28 0.55 4.55 -10.97
C LYS A 28 0.15 4.16 -9.55
N GLU A 29 -0.16 5.12 -8.69
CA GLU A 29 -0.65 4.85 -7.33
C GLU A 29 -1.98 4.07 -7.37
N ASN A 30 -2.92 4.47 -8.22
CA ASN A 30 -4.19 3.76 -8.38
C ASN A 30 -3.99 2.32 -8.85
N LYS A 31 -3.00 2.07 -9.72
CA LYS A 31 -2.64 0.70 -10.14
C LYS A 31 -2.15 -0.15 -8.98
N GLU A 32 -1.27 0.40 -8.13
CA GLU A 32 -0.78 -0.32 -6.95
C GLU A 32 -1.90 -0.56 -5.93
N TYR A 33 -2.80 0.40 -5.77
CA TYR A 33 -3.97 0.26 -4.91
C TYR A 33 -4.88 -0.89 -5.36
N LEU A 34 -5.18 -1.01 -6.65
CA LEU A 34 -6.02 -2.09 -7.19
C LEU A 34 -5.45 -3.48 -6.92
N LYS A 35 -4.12 -3.63 -6.92
CA LYS A 35 -3.47 -4.93 -6.63
C LYS A 35 -3.74 -5.44 -5.22
N ILE A 36 -3.96 -4.56 -4.25
CA ILE A 36 -4.23 -4.92 -2.85
C ILE A 36 -5.57 -5.68 -2.74
N TYR A 37 -6.51 -5.45 -3.66
CA TYR A 37 -7.83 -6.08 -3.66
C TYR A 37 -7.84 -7.47 -4.29
N ILE A 38 -6.75 -7.90 -4.94
CA ILE A 38 -6.62 -9.26 -5.45
C ILE A 38 -6.41 -10.17 -4.25
N ARG A 39 -7.42 -10.99 -3.92
CA ARG A 39 -7.37 -11.93 -2.81
C ARG A 39 -7.19 -13.35 -3.32
N ASP A 40 -6.47 -14.18 -2.55
CA ASP A 40 -6.38 -15.60 -2.85
C ASP A 40 -7.74 -16.27 -2.67
N VAL A 41 -8.14 -17.06 -3.67
CA VAL A 41 -9.36 -17.89 -3.64
C VAL A 41 -9.36 -18.80 -2.41
N SER A 42 -8.19 -19.27 -1.97
CA SER A 42 -8.06 -20.13 -0.80
C SER A 42 -8.45 -19.43 0.51
N GLU A 43 -8.30 -18.11 0.60
CA GLU A 43 -8.74 -17.34 1.77
C GLU A 43 -10.25 -17.19 1.79
N ALA A 44 -10.87 -16.90 0.65
CA ALA A 44 -12.33 -16.84 0.51
C ALA A 44 -12.99 -18.19 0.86
N GLU A 45 -12.36 -19.31 0.48
CA GLU A 45 -12.81 -20.66 0.85
C GLU A 45 -12.77 -20.92 2.36
N LYS A 46 -11.73 -20.43 3.05
CA LYS A 46 -11.60 -20.55 4.50
C LYS A 46 -12.66 -19.71 5.22
N GLU A 47 -12.89 -18.48 4.76
CA GLU A 47 -13.90 -17.58 5.32
C GLU A 47 -15.32 -18.14 5.18
N PHE A 48 -15.61 -18.85 4.09
CA PHE A 48 -16.90 -19.50 3.91
C PHE A 48 -17.18 -20.59 4.97
N ASP A 49 -16.16 -21.19 5.59
CA ASP A 49 -16.27 -22.29 6.57
C ASP A 49 -17.21 -23.42 6.11
N PHE A 50 -16.86 -24.06 4.99
CA PHE A 50 -17.63 -25.16 4.43
C PHE A 50 -17.85 -26.29 5.46
N LYS A 51 -16.78 -26.68 6.18
CA LYS A 51 -16.84 -27.82 7.11
C LYS A 51 -17.73 -27.52 8.31
N GLY A 52 -17.62 -26.33 8.92
CA GLY A 52 -18.45 -25.94 10.05
C GLY A 52 -19.93 -25.82 9.68
N LYS A 53 -20.24 -25.12 8.57
CA LYS A 53 -21.62 -24.97 8.08
C LYS A 53 -22.27 -26.31 7.74
N ARG A 54 -21.56 -27.17 7.00
CA ARG A 54 -22.05 -28.52 6.66
C ARG A 54 -22.28 -29.35 7.92
N ASN A 55 -21.32 -29.39 8.84
CA ASN A 55 -21.43 -30.20 10.06
C ASN A 55 -22.59 -29.72 10.96
N LYS A 56 -22.78 -28.41 11.09
CA LYS A 56 -23.92 -27.84 11.85
C LYS A 56 -25.26 -28.26 11.24
N THR A 57 -25.40 -28.21 9.92
CA THR A 57 -26.61 -28.67 9.23
C THR A 57 -26.82 -30.17 9.37
N MET A 58 -25.74 -30.97 9.36
CA MET A 58 -25.83 -32.40 9.60
C MET A 58 -26.34 -32.75 11.00
N ILE A 59 -26.02 -31.96 12.02
CA ILE A 59 -26.58 -32.14 13.36
C ILE A 59 -28.10 -31.98 13.33
N TYR A 60 -28.63 -30.98 12.62
CA TYR A 60 -30.08 -30.81 12.47
C TYR A 60 -30.75 -31.94 11.69
N VAL A 61 -30.10 -32.42 10.61
CA VAL A 61 -30.55 -33.60 9.86
C VAL A 61 -30.61 -34.83 10.76
N LEU A 62 -29.60 -35.05 11.60
CA LEU A 62 -29.57 -36.17 12.54
C LEU A 62 -30.67 -36.06 13.60
N ILE A 63 -30.85 -34.89 14.21
CA ILE A 63 -31.93 -34.66 15.19
C ILE A 63 -33.30 -34.98 14.56
N GLY A 64 -33.56 -34.46 13.36
CA GLY A 64 -34.80 -34.74 12.62
C GLY A 64 -34.96 -36.23 12.30
N ALA A 65 -33.89 -36.89 11.86
CA ALA A 65 -33.89 -38.32 11.58
C ALA A 65 -34.15 -39.15 12.85
N THR A 66 -33.60 -38.77 14.01
CA THR A 66 -33.84 -39.46 15.29
C THR A 66 -35.29 -39.31 15.74
N ILE A 67 -35.89 -38.13 15.58
CA ILE A 67 -37.33 -37.92 15.87
C ILE A 67 -38.17 -38.79 14.94
N PHE A 68 -37.85 -38.81 13.65
CA PHE A 68 -38.53 -39.65 12.65
C PHE A 68 -38.43 -41.14 12.97
N LEU A 69 -37.25 -41.61 13.41
CA LEU A 69 -37.04 -42.98 13.87
C LEU A 69 -37.92 -43.30 15.08
N ALA A 70 -37.98 -42.43 16.09
CA ALA A 70 -38.81 -42.65 17.28
C ALA A 70 -40.31 -42.77 16.93
N ILE A 71 -40.79 -41.95 16.01
CA ILE A 71 -42.18 -42.00 15.51
C ILE A 71 -42.44 -43.33 14.78
N LEU A 72 -41.54 -43.73 13.87
CA LEU A 72 -41.68 -44.99 13.14
C LEU A 72 -41.57 -46.20 14.06
N ALA A 73 -40.67 -46.18 15.05
CA ALA A 73 -40.49 -47.27 16.00
C ALA A 73 -41.75 -47.46 16.87
N ALA A 74 -42.40 -46.37 17.30
CA ALA A 74 -43.67 -46.46 18.02
C ALA A 74 -44.80 -47.05 17.15
N ALA A 75 -44.83 -46.70 15.86
CA ALA A 75 -45.84 -47.20 14.92
C ALA A 75 -45.66 -48.66 14.50
N PHE A 76 -44.41 -49.15 14.40
CA PHE A 76 -44.06 -50.47 13.87
C PHE A 76 -43.36 -51.36 14.91
N HIS A 77 -43.81 -51.31 16.17
CA HIS A 77 -43.17 -52.04 17.28
C HIS A 77 -43.48 -53.54 17.33
N ASP A 78 -44.53 -54.00 16.62
CA ASP A 78 -44.98 -55.40 16.66
C ASP A 78 -44.40 -56.27 15.53
N GLY A 79 -43.88 -57.45 15.89
CA GLY A 79 -43.45 -58.49 14.95
C GLY A 79 -42.17 -58.14 14.15
N LEU A 80 -42.05 -58.69 12.93
CA LEU A 80 -40.85 -58.55 12.08
C LEU A 80 -40.70 -57.14 11.43
N LEU A 81 -41.63 -56.21 11.69
CA LEU A 81 -41.69 -54.89 11.05
C LEU A 81 -40.78 -53.83 11.69
N TRP A 82 -40.10 -54.16 12.79
CA TRP A 82 -39.11 -53.30 13.47
C TRP A 82 -37.93 -52.87 12.59
N ILE A 83 -37.71 -53.55 11.46
CA ILE A 83 -36.68 -53.22 10.47
C ILE A 83 -37.04 -51.96 9.66
N VAL A 84 -38.33 -51.67 9.48
CA VAL A 84 -38.83 -50.53 8.70
C VAL A 84 -38.35 -49.18 9.26
N PRO A 85 -38.45 -48.91 10.58
CA PRO A 85 -37.86 -47.72 11.21
C PRO A 85 -36.36 -47.52 10.91
N LEU A 86 -35.57 -48.60 10.93
CA LEU A 86 -34.12 -48.54 10.69
C LEU A 86 -33.80 -48.19 9.25
N ILE A 87 -34.51 -48.79 8.29
CA ILE A 87 -34.36 -48.47 6.86
C ILE A 87 -34.77 -47.01 6.60
N GLY A 88 -35.89 -46.57 7.18
CA GLY A 88 -36.38 -45.19 7.07
C GLY A 88 -35.37 -44.18 7.61
N PHE A 89 -34.78 -44.45 8.78
CA PHE A 89 -33.73 -43.62 9.37
C PHE A 89 -32.48 -43.54 8.49
N ALA A 90 -31.99 -44.68 7.99
CA ALA A 90 -30.84 -44.71 7.10
C ALA A 90 -31.10 -43.92 5.80
N ALA A 91 -32.30 -44.06 5.22
CA ALA A 91 -32.69 -43.34 4.01
C ALA A 91 -32.75 -41.82 4.23
N VAL A 92 -33.41 -41.35 5.31
CA VAL A 92 -33.51 -39.92 5.63
C VAL A 92 -32.14 -39.32 5.92
N THR A 93 -31.30 -40.03 6.67
CA THR A 93 -29.95 -39.56 7.01
C THR A 93 -29.05 -39.48 5.77
N ALA A 94 -29.06 -40.51 4.91
CA ALA A 94 -28.28 -40.52 3.68
C ALA A 94 -28.76 -39.46 2.67
N PHE A 95 -30.08 -39.30 2.54
CA PHE A 95 -30.67 -38.29 1.66
C PHE A 95 -30.37 -36.86 2.15
N GLY A 96 -30.55 -36.60 3.45
CA GLY A 96 -30.23 -35.32 4.07
C GLY A 96 -28.74 -34.98 3.96
N TYR A 97 -27.84 -35.97 4.13
CA TYR A 97 -26.41 -35.79 3.90
C TYR A 97 -26.10 -35.38 2.46
N LYS A 98 -26.67 -36.08 1.48
CA LYS A 98 -26.46 -35.78 0.06
C LYS A 98 -26.94 -34.37 -0.30
N LEU A 99 -28.12 -33.97 0.17
CA LEU A 99 -28.66 -32.62 -0.06
C LEU A 99 -27.80 -31.53 0.58
N ALA A 100 -27.46 -31.69 1.86
CA ALA A 100 -26.62 -30.72 2.56
C ALA A 100 -25.24 -30.59 1.90
N ASN A 101 -24.61 -31.70 1.55
CA ASN A 101 -23.30 -31.69 0.90
C ASN A 101 -23.35 -31.01 -0.46
N ASN A 102 -24.33 -31.35 -1.31
CA ASN A 102 -24.50 -30.72 -2.62
C ASN A 102 -24.78 -29.23 -2.54
N TYR A 103 -25.64 -28.80 -1.60
CA TYR A 103 -25.96 -27.39 -1.41
C TYR A 103 -24.74 -26.58 -1.01
N TYR A 104 -23.98 -27.01 0.01
CA TYR A 104 -22.79 -26.30 0.44
C TYR A 104 -21.65 -26.40 -0.57
N SER A 105 -21.55 -27.47 -1.36
CA SER A 105 -20.53 -27.56 -2.40
C SER A 105 -20.83 -26.59 -3.53
N GLN A 106 -22.10 -26.44 -3.93
CA GLN A 106 -22.51 -25.42 -4.89
C GLN A 106 -22.21 -24.01 -4.38
N LYS A 107 -22.53 -23.73 -3.12
CA LYS A 107 -22.22 -22.43 -2.51
C LYS A 107 -20.72 -22.16 -2.40
N LEU A 108 -19.92 -23.18 -2.11
CA LEU A 108 -18.46 -23.05 -2.13
C LEU A 108 -17.96 -22.76 -3.55
N THR A 109 -18.48 -23.46 -4.57
CA THR A 109 -18.15 -23.18 -5.97
C THR A 109 -18.56 -21.76 -6.39
N GLU A 110 -19.72 -21.28 -5.96
CA GLU A 110 -20.19 -19.91 -6.21
C GLU A 110 -19.24 -18.87 -5.59
N VAL A 111 -18.80 -19.08 -4.34
CA VAL A 111 -17.80 -18.20 -3.68
C VAL A 111 -16.47 -18.22 -4.43
N LYS A 112 -15.99 -19.40 -4.84
CA LYS A 112 -14.75 -19.51 -5.63
C LYS A 112 -14.87 -18.76 -6.96
N ASN A 113 -15.94 -19.01 -7.70
CA ASN A 113 -16.16 -18.40 -9.01
C ASN A 113 -16.31 -16.88 -8.90
N HIS A 114 -17.04 -16.41 -7.89
CA HIS A 114 -17.17 -14.98 -7.64
C HIS A 114 -15.82 -14.32 -7.32
N GLN A 115 -14.98 -14.97 -6.50
CA GLN A 115 -13.64 -14.45 -6.22
C GLN A 115 -12.74 -14.44 -7.46
N ILE A 116 -12.83 -15.48 -8.30
CA ILE A 116 -12.11 -15.54 -9.59
C ILE A 116 -12.57 -14.40 -10.49
N GLU A 117 -13.89 -14.22 -10.67
CA GLU A 117 -14.46 -13.15 -11.49
C GLU A 117 -14.04 -11.76 -11.01
N VAL A 118 -14.06 -11.52 -9.69
CA VAL A 118 -13.61 -10.25 -9.10
C VAL A 118 -12.11 -10.05 -9.37
N ASN A 119 -11.29 -11.09 -9.18
CA ASN A 119 -9.85 -11.00 -9.44
C ASN A 119 -9.53 -10.77 -10.93
N GLU A 120 -10.25 -11.42 -11.84
CA GLU A 120 -10.15 -11.23 -13.28
C GLU A 120 -10.53 -9.79 -13.66
N GLY A 121 -11.67 -9.29 -13.15
CA GLY A 121 -12.12 -7.92 -13.41
C GLY A 121 -11.18 -6.85 -12.85
N ILE A 122 -10.53 -7.08 -11.71
CA ILE A 122 -9.48 -6.19 -11.18
C ILE A 122 -8.24 -6.24 -12.09
N THR A 123 -7.87 -7.43 -12.57
CA THR A 123 -6.72 -7.63 -13.45
C THR A 123 -6.93 -6.92 -14.79
N GLU A 124 -8.11 -7.02 -15.39
CA GLU A 124 -8.47 -6.28 -16.61
C GLU A 124 -8.39 -4.76 -16.40
N GLN A 125 -8.88 -4.26 -15.27
CA GLN A 125 -8.77 -2.84 -14.93
C GLN A 125 -7.32 -2.39 -14.78
N ILE A 126 -6.46 -3.21 -14.16
CA ILE A 126 -5.02 -2.97 -14.05
C ILE A 126 -4.36 -2.90 -15.43
N GLU A 127 -4.73 -3.79 -16.35
CA GLU A 127 -4.20 -3.79 -17.73
C GLU A 127 -4.63 -2.54 -18.51
N LEU A 128 -5.92 -2.19 -18.45
CA LEU A 128 -6.43 -0.96 -19.06
C LEU A 128 -5.75 0.28 -18.48
N LEU A 129 -5.54 0.32 -17.17
CA LEU A 129 -4.86 1.41 -16.48
C LEU A 129 -3.38 1.48 -16.89
N GLU A 130 -2.70 0.34 -17.03
CA GLU A 130 -1.32 0.30 -17.54
C GLU A 130 -1.22 0.85 -18.97
N GLY A 131 -2.17 0.52 -19.84
CA GLY A 131 -2.26 1.10 -21.18
C GLY A 131 -2.41 2.63 -21.14
N ARG A 132 -3.28 3.14 -20.26
CA ARG A 132 -3.47 4.59 -20.07
C ARG A 132 -2.23 5.27 -19.50
N ILE A 133 -1.54 4.67 -18.53
CA ILE A 133 -0.28 5.19 -17.98
C ILE A 133 0.75 5.37 -19.09
N LYS A 134 0.94 4.35 -19.94
CA LYS A 134 1.89 4.43 -21.08
C LYS A 134 1.53 5.57 -22.04
N GLN A 135 0.24 5.79 -22.30
CA GLN A 135 -0.22 6.90 -23.13
C GLN A 135 0.06 8.26 -22.48
N LEU A 136 -0.21 8.40 -21.18
CA LEU A 136 0.05 9.63 -20.42
C LEU A 136 1.56 9.92 -20.31
N GLU A 137 2.39 8.91 -20.07
CA GLU A 137 3.85 9.04 -20.08
C GLU A 137 4.35 9.55 -21.42
N LYS A 138 3.85 8.96 -22.52
CA LYS A 138 4.17 9.44 -23.86
C LYS A 138 3.71 10.87 -24.09
N GLN A 139 2.48 11.22 -23.70
CA GLN A 139 1.96 12.58 -23.83
C GLN A 139 2.81 13.59 -23.06
N ARG A 140 3.20 13.26 -21.82
CA ARG A 140 4.09 14.07 -20.99
C ARG A 140 5.45 14.27 -21.66
N ASP A 141 6.05 13.20 -22.17
CA ASP A 141 7.39 13.24 -22.77
C ASP A 141 7.40 13.98 -24.12
N ASP A 142 6.38 13.73 -24.96
CA ASP A 142 6.16 14.46 -26.21
C ASP A 142 5.92 15.95 -25.94
N TYR A 143 5.18 16.27 -24.87
CA TYR A 143 4.93 17.65 -24.45
C TYR A 143 6.22 18.33 -23.99
N LEU A 144 7.02 17.70 -23.14
CA LEU A 144 8.32 18.24 -22.71
C LEU A 144 9.25 18.50 -23.90
N ALA A 145 9.31 17.57 -24.87
CA ALA A 145 10.10 17.74 -26.08
C ALA A 145 9.61 18.92 -26.95
N ALA A 146 8.30 19.19 -26.95
CA ALA A 146 7.73 20.37 -27.60
C ALA A 146 8.04 21.66 -26.82
N LEU A 147 8.00 21.62 -25.48
CA LEU A 147 8.36 22.77 -24.64
C LEU A 147 9.81 23.19 -24.87
N ARG A 148 10.75 22.24 -24.96
CA ARG A 148 12.17 22.51 -25.25
C ARG A 148 12.42 23.24 -26.57
N LYS A 149 11.44 23.24 -27.49
CA LYS A 149 11.51 23.99 -28.76
C LYS A 149 10.85 25.36 -28.68
N LYS A 150 9.98 25.58 -27.70
CA LYS A 150 9.21 26.82 -27.52
C LYS A 150 9.87 27.76 -26.52
N ILE A 151 10.54 27.21 -25.51
CA ILE A 151 11.28 27.93 -24.50
C ILE A 151 12.75 27.78 -24.85
N ASP A 152 13.36 28.84 -25.34
CA ASP A 152 14.75 28.91 -25.81
C ASP A 152 15.68 29.69 -24.87
N PHE A 153 15.12 30.41 -23.89
CA PHE A 153 15.83 31.24 -22.92
C PHE A 153 16.19 30.51 -21.61
N MET A 154 15.83 29.23 -21.46
CA MET A 154 16.00 28.47 -20.21
C MET A 154 16.18 26.97 -20.47
N GLU A 155 16.99 26.31 -19.65
CA GLU A 155 17.03 24.84 -19.59
C GLU A 155 15.78 24.28 -18.88
N LEU A 156 15.06 23.37 -19.55
CA LEU A 156 13.88 22.72 -18.98
C LEU A 156 14.25 21.51 -18.12
N ASP A 157 15.03 21.79 -17.08
CA ASP A 157 15.33 20.86 -16.00
C ASP A 157 14.42 21.14 -14.78
N MET A 158 14.33 20.15 -13.87
CA MET A 158 13.36 20.21 -12.76
C MET A 158 13.56 21.41 -11.85
N ASP A 159 14.81 21.82 -11.61
CA ASP A 159 15.13 22.95 -10.73
C ASP A 159 14.59 24.27 -11.30
N TYR A 160 14.70 24.49 -12.61
CA TYR A 160 14.17 25.69 -13.27
C TYR A 160 12.65 25.65 -13.40
N MET A 161 12.10 24.53 -13.85
CA MET A 161 10.65 24.37 -14.05
C MET A 161 9.87 24.52 -12.73
N THR A 162 10.38 23.97 -11.63
CA THR A 162 9.73 24.09 -10.31
C THR A 162 9.78 25.52 -9.78
N ASN A 163 10.83 26.27 -10.10
CA ASN A 163 11.05 27.63 -9.61
C ASN A 163 10.70 28.71 -10.64
N ILE A 164 9.96 28.38 -11.71
CA ILE A 164 9.59 29.34 -12.77
C ILE A 164 8.87 30.59 -12.21
N GLY A 165 8.09 30.42 -11.14
CA GLY A 165 7.46 31.54 -10.44
C GLY A 165 8.45 32.50 -9.78
N GLN A 166 9.53 31.98 -9.18
CA GLN A 166 10.62 32.80 -8.63
C GLN A 166 11.39 33.52 -9.74
N ILE A 167 11.64 32.83 -10.85
CA ILE A 167 12.33 33.41 -12.01
C ILE A 167 11.51 34.57 -12.59
N LYS A 168 10.19 34.42 -12.65
CA LYS A 168 9.26 35.47 -13.04
C LYS A 168 9.26 36.66 -12.08
N GLU A 169 9.44 36.45 -10.78
CA GLU A 169 9.50 37.55 -9.81
C GLU A 169 10.66 38.51 -10.09
N PHE A 170 11.81 38.05 -10.59
CA PHE A 170 12.92 38.93 -10.98
C PHE A 170 12.53 39.92 -12.09
N LEU A 171 11.68 39.50 -13.04
CA LEU A 171 11.13 40.38 -14.07
C LEU A 171 10.08 41.35 -13.50
N VAL A 172 9.23 40.89 -12.59
CA VAL A 172 8.17 41.71 -11.98
C VAL A 172 8.75 42.79 -11.07
N ASN A 173 9.81 42.46 -10.32
CA ASN A 173 10.50 43.37 -9.41
C ASN A 173 11.41 44.36 -10.16
N GLY A 174 11.62 44.17 -11.46
CA GLY A 174 12.53 44.98 -12.28
C GLY A 174 14.01 44.72 -12.00
N GLU A 175 14.34 43.56 -11.41
CA GLU A 175 15.71 43.11 -11.20
C GLU A 175 16.32 42.53 -12.50
N ALA A 176 15.47 42.09 -13.42
CA ALA A 176 15.83 41.66 -14.77
C ALA A 176 15.00 42.41 -15.83
N GLU A 177 15.63 42.77 -16.94
CA GLU A 177 14.95 43.37 -18.10
C GLU A 177 14.56 42.34 -19.16
N THR A 178 15.25 41.19 -19.23
CA THR A 178 14.97 40.09 -20.17
C THR A 178 14.75 38.75 -19.48
N CYS A 179 14.10 37.80 -20.17
CA CYS A 179 13.89 36.47 -19.63
C CYS A 179 15.20 35.75 -19.33
N GLU A 180 16.21 35.89 -20.19
CA GLU A 180 17.55 35.29 -20.01
C GLU A 180 18.23 35.84 -18.75
N GLU A 181 18.19 37.16 -18.54
CA GLU A 181 18.78 37.79 -17.35
C GLU A 181 18.11 37.31 -16.06
N ALA A 182 16.78 37.11 -16.09
CA ALA A 182 16.06 36.54 -14.96
C ALA A 182 16.50 35.10 -14.65
N VAL A 183 16.79 34.29 -15.68
CA VAL A 183 17.35 32.94 -15.50
C VAL A 183 18.76 33.00 -14.92
N GLU A 184 19.63 33.88 -15.44
CA GLU A 184 21.00 34.03 -14.94
C GLU A 184 21.06 34.44 -13.46
N ILE A 185 20.18 35.37 -13.04
CA ILE A 185 20.05 35.76 -11.63
C ILE A 185 19.62 34.55 -10.78
N PHE A 186 18.67 33.75 -11.28
CA PHE A 186 18.24 32.53 -10.62
C PHE A 186 19.38 31.50 -10.51
N GLU A 187 20.13 31.25 -11.57
CA GLU A 187 21.28 30.33 -11.56
C GLU A 187 22.33 30.74 -10.52
N GLN A 188 22.63 32.03 -10.44
CA GLN A 188 23.54 32.57 -9.42
C GLN A 188 22.99 32.32 -8.01
N SER A 189 21.69 32.51 -7.81
CA SER A 189 21.03 32.26 -6.52
C SER A 189 21.09 30.77 -6.13
N LEU A 190 20.87 29.88 -7.09
CA LEU A 190 20.94 28.43 -6.91
C LEU A 190 22.36 27.98 -6.56
N LEU A 191 23.37 28.52 -7.25
CA LEU A 191 24.78 28.24 -6.97
C LEU A 191 25.17 28.73 -5.57
N MET A 192 24.72 29.92 -5.15
CA MET A 192 24.96 30.42 -3.80
C MET A 192 24.29 29.55 -2.74
N GLN A 193 23.08 29.05 -2.99
CA GLN A 193 22.40 28.13 -2.09
C GLN A 193 23.15 26.79 -2.00
N GLN A 194 23.63 26.24 -3.12
CA GLN A 194 24.45 25.03 -3.12
C GLN A 194 25.77 25.23 -2.39
N MET A 195 26.45 26.36 -2.59
CA MET A 195 27.67 26.73 -1.85
C MET A 195 27.40 26.88 -0.36
N THR A 196 26.29 27.52 0.03
CA THR A 196 25.90 27.67 1.43
C THR A 196 25.51 26.33 2.06
N GLY A 197 24.84 25.45 1.31
CA GLY A 197 24.53 24.08 1.72
C GLY A 197 25.80 23.24 1.92
N LEU A 198 26.75 23.31 0.98
CA LEU A 198 28.05 22.67 1.10
C LEU A 198 28.89 23.27 2.24
N MET A 199 28.87 24.58 2.43
CA MET A 199 29.53 25.25 3.56
C MET A 199 28.89 24.87 4.89
N SER A 200 27.57 24.69 4.96
CA SER A 200 26.89 24.22 6.19
C SER A 200 27.24 22.77 6.52
N ALA A 201 27.45 21.92 5.48
CA ALA A 201 27.94 20.55 5.64
C ALA A 201 29.44 20.50 5.97
N SER A 202 30.25 21.45 5.46
CA SER A 202 31.69 21.53 5.74
C SER A 202 32.04 22.34 7.00
N VAL A 203 31.10 23.09 7.57
CA VAL A 203 31.23 23.81 8.86
C VAL A 203 30.75 22.95 10.04
N HIS A 204 30.25 21.73 9.77
CA HIS A 204 30.35 20.63 10.74
C HIS A 204 31.74 19.97 10.68
N ASP A 205 32.80 20.78 10.79
CA ASP A 205 33.95 20.31 11.55
C ASP A 205 33.50 20.30 13.00
N VAL A 206 33.06 19.12 13.45
CA VAL A 206 32.67 18.86 14.83
C VAL A 206 33.93 19.05 15.67
N THR A 207 34.20 20.30 16.05
CA THR A 207 34.91 20.57 17.30
C THR A 207 33.97 20.06 18.39
N MET A 208 34.12 18.76 18.69
CA MET A 208 33.38 18.12 19.77
C MET A 208 33.63 18.96 21.01
N ASP A 209 32.57 19.56 21.53
CA ASP A 209 32.60 20.21 22.83
C ASP A 209 32.78 19.11 23.89
N ILE A 210 34.06 18.81 24.18
CA ILE A 210 34.51 17.67 24.99
C ILE A 210 33.84 17.70 26.37
N GLU A 211 33.59 18.88 26.91
CA GLU A 211 32.96 19.08 28.22
C GLU A 211 31.49 18.66 28.21
N LYS A 212 30.74 19.07 27.17
CA LYS A 212 29.32 18.75 27.03
C LYS A 212 29.07 17.26 26.77
N ASN A 213 29.97 16.60 26.03
CA ASN A 213 29.90 15.17 25.78
C ASN A 213 30.33 14.32 27.00
N LYS A 214 31.24 14.83 27.85
CA LYS A 214 31.61 14.19 29.12
C LYS A 214 30.45 14.15 30.12
N GLU A 215 29.64 15.21 30.21
CA GLU A 215 28.43 15.21 31.03
C GLU A 215 27.38 14.19 30.52
N ARG A 216 27.27 14.04 29.20
CA ARG A 216 26.21 13.24 28.58
C ARG A 216 26.49 11.75 28.57
N PHE A 217 27.75 11.34 28.41
CA PHE A 217 28.15 9.95 28.22
C PHE A 217 29.07 9.42 29.33
N GLY A 218 29.48 10.27 30.26
CA GLY A 218 30.44 9.94 31.31
C GLY A 218 31.89 9.97 30.80
N ASP A 219 32.85 10.19 31.72
CA ASP A 219 34.27 10.22 31.36
C ASP A 219 34.78 8.78 31.11
N PRO A 220 35.22 8.44 29.88
CA PRO A 220 35.68 7.09 29.56
C PRO A 220 36.98 6.70 30.29
N THR A 221 37.67 7.64 30.95
CA THR A 221 38.89 7.37 31.71
C THR A 221 38.66 6.90 33.14
N GLU A 222 37.46 7.08 33.71
CA GLU A 222 37.17 6.71 35.12
C GLU A 222 37.28 5.21 35.43
N ASN A 223 37.22 4.36 34.40
CA ASN A 223 37.26 2.90 34.53
C ASN A 223 38.56 2.27 34.01
N ILE A 224 39.53 3.06 33.56
CA ILE A 224 40.85 2.55 33.18
C ILE A 224 41.65 2.28 34.46
N GLY A 225 41.74 0.99 34.85
CA GLY A 225 42.59 0.53 35.96
C GLY A 225 41.87 -0.02 37.21
N LYS A 226 40.53 0.00 37.26
CA LYS A 226 39.78 -0.63 38.37
C LYS A 226 39.50 -2.10 38.07
N LYS A 227 39.96 -2.99 38.97
CA LYS A 227 39.68 -4.45 38.89
C LYS A 227 38.17 -4.71 39.00
N PRO A 228 37.61 -5.68 38.25
CA PRO A 228 36.19 -5.98 38.30
C PRO A 228 35.80 -6.44 39.72
N GLN A 229 34.79 -5.80 40.31
CA GLN A 229 34.23 -6.25 41.58
C GLN A 229 33.57 -7.62 41.40
N LYS A 230 33.94 -8.56 42.28
CA LYS A 230 33.32 -9.88 42.36
C LYS A 230 31.81 -9.73 42.61
N LYS A 231 31.02 -10.36 41.73
CA LYS A 231 29.59 -10.60 41.95
C LYS A 231 29.41 -11.33 43.28
N ASN A 232 28.79 -10.68 44.26
CA ASN A 232 28.19 -11.38 45.38
C ASN A 232 26.83 -11.93 44.93
N GLY A 233 26.72 -13.24 45.01
CA GLY A 233 25.65 -14.03 44.44
C GLY A 233 24.29 -13.86 45.10
N LEU A 234 23.33 -14.43 44.37
CA LEU A 234 21.99 -14.84 44.74
C LEU A 234 21.84 -15.23 46.23
N PHE A 235 20.85 -14.62 46.88
CA PHE A 235 20.21 -15.05 48.14
C PHE A 235 21.09 -15.26 49.39
N GLY A 236 21.15 -14.21 50.20
CA GLY A 236 20.91 -14.24 51.66
C GLY A 236 21.84 -15.03 52.58
N LYS A 237 22.39 -14.34 53.58
CA LYS A 237 22.25 -14.75 54.99
C LYS A 237 22.60 -13.61 55.96
N LYS A 238 21.68 -13.39 56.91
CA LYS A 238 21.86 -12.59 58.11
C LYS A 238 22.93 -13.21 59.02
N SER A 239 23.70 -12.38 59.72
CA SER A 239 23.93 -12.56 61.16
C SER A 239 24.60 -11.32 61.74
N LYS A 240 23.95 -10.80 62.78
CA LYS A 240 24.38 -9.98 63.94
C LYS A 240 25.64 -9.14 63.82
#